data_AF-A0A968MU20-F1
#
_entry.id   AF-A0A968MU20-F1
#
_cell.length_a   1.000
_cell.length_b   1.000
_cell.length_c   1.000
_cell.angle_alpha   90.00
_cell.angle_beta   90.00
_cell.angle_gamma   90.00
#
_symmetry.space_group_name_H-M   'P 1'
#
loop_
_entity.id
_entity.type
_entity.pdbx_description
1 polymer ?
#
loop_
_entity_poly.entity_id
_entity_poly.type
_entity_poly.pdbx_seq_one_letter_code
_entity_poly.pdbx_strand_id
1 'polypeptide(L)'
;MVLLWGTSVFFIWKRRGVLMVFFFSIISWEVFGFLCFHSSIIAFSEELAQMLVGSKDQSVNLQITLGIIVVEILYVLPLQVLQYEKKAFSYLSYNALKLVISFATTIYFVINLDMGITGFLTARLIGVSIVIIIAVFHIIIPRCTFAFSKYALMQSLRFGFPHVISTLGYTVFSITDRFMLNWLSTPEELGKYGFGFRIANFINLIFVQTIGMSYFPSIMNNEKEVDNIRYYRKMLTYYSFLIGFLILGFLFFYSAICYGLL
;
A
#
# COMPACT_ATOMS: atom_id res chain seq x y z
N MET A 1 -1.71 17.06 5.49
CA MET A 1 -2.27 18.11 4.60
C MET A 1 -2.38 17.65 3.14
N VAL A 2 -1.43 16.86 2.61
CA VAL A 2 -1.44 16.39 1.20
C VAL A 2 -2.43 15.24 0.91
N LEU A 3 -2.71 14.37 1.89
CA LEU A 3 -3.76 13.33 1.77
C LEU A 3 -5.18 13.91 1.61
N LEU A 4 -5.44 15.13 2.11
CA LEU A 4 -6.77 15.77 2.12
C LEU A 4 -7.34 16.07 0.72
N TRP A 5 -6.52 16.04 -0.33
CA TRP A 5 -6.87 16.62 -1.62
C TRP A 5 -7.13 15.62 -2.77
N GLY A 6 -6.78 14.34 -2.64
CA GLY A 6 -7.06 13.32 -3.68
C GLY A 6 -8.45 12.71 -3.53
N THR A 7 -8.90 12.73 -2.30
CA THR A 7 -10.17 12.20 -1.84
C THR A 7 -11.27 13.25 -2.02
N SER A 8 -10.91 14.54 -1.97
CA SER A 8 -11.78 15.62 -2.39
C SER A 8 -12.15 15.44 -3.86
N VAL A 9 -11.24 14.97 -4.72
CA VAL A 9 -11.56 14.63 -6.13
C VAL A 9 -12.65 13.55 -6.20
N PHE A 10 -12.52 12.42 -5.50
CA PHE A 10 -13.59 11.40 -5.48
C PHE A 10 -14.95 11.98 -5.05
N PHE A 11 -15.00 12.76 -3.96
CA PHE A 11 -16.24 13.37 -3.48
C PHE A 11 -16.77 14.50 -4.38
N ILE A 12 -15.90 15.28 -5.02
CA ILE A 12 -16.25 16.34 -5.98
C ILE A 12 -16.87 15.69 -7.23
N TRP A 13 -16.26 14.63 -7.75
CA TRP A 13 -16.72 13.96 -8.95
C TRP A 13 -17.97 13.12 -8.70
N LYS A 14 -18.10 12.52 -7.51
CA LYS A 14 -19.36 11.93 -7.02
C LYS A 14 -20.48 12.98 -6.96
N ARG A 15 -20.20 14.18 -6.44
CA ARG A 15 -21.18 15.29 -6.39
C ARG A 15 -21.55 15.83 -7.76
N ARG A 16 -20.64 15.81 -8.74
CA ARG A 16 -20.88 16.28 -10.10
C ARG A 16 -21.53 15.24 -11.03
N GLY A 17 -21.85 14.04 -10.53
CA GLY A 17 -22.49 12.98 -11.33
C GLY A 17 -21.59 12.36 -12.41
N VAL A 18 -20.30 12.69 -12.44
CA VAL A 18 -19.32 12.27 -13.47
C VAL A 18 -18.30 11.26 -12.94
N LEU A 19 -18.59 10.66 -11.79
CA LEU A 19 -17.72 9.69 -11.12
C LEU A 19 -17.38 8.48 -12.00
N MET A 20 -18.32 8.06 -12.85
CA MET A 20 -18.13 6.89 -13.71
C MET A 20 -17.11 7.14 -14.83
N VAL A 21 -17.10 8.35 -15.40
CA VAL A 21 -16.13 8.83 -16.39
C VAL A 21 -14.73 8.97 -15.76
N PHE A 22 -14.69 9.41 -14.51
CA PHE A 22 -13.45 9.53 -13.73
C PHE A 22 -12.78 8.16 -13.53
N PHE A 23 -13.53 7.15 -13.07
CA PHE A 23 -12.99 5.79 -12.89
C PHE A 23 -12.46 5.20 -14.18
N PHE A 24 -13.21 5.32 -15.28
CA PHE A 24 -12.77 4.84 -16.59
C PHE A 24 -11.45 5.50 -16.99
N SER A 25 -11.37 6.83 -16.88
CA SER A 25 -10.19 7.59 -17.30
C SER A 25 -8.94 7.22 -16.50
N ILE A 26 -9.06 7.01 -15.19
CA ILE A 26 -7.94 6.61 -14.33
C ILE A 26 -7.52 5.18 -14.65
N ILE A 27 -8.45 4.24 -14.71
CA ILE A 27 -8.12 2.83 -14.95
C ILE A 27 -7.51 2.65 -16.33
N SER A 28 -8.04 3.31 -17.36
CA SER A 28 -7.43 3.29 -18.69
C SER A 28 -6.01 3.84 -18.68
N TRP A 29 -5.75 4.91 -17.91
CA TRP A 29 -4.39 5.46 -17.76
C TRP A 29 -3.47 4.53 -16.97
N GLU A 30 -3.94 3.93 -15.89
CA GLU A 30 -3.15 2.98 -15.07
C GLU A 30 -2.82 1.71 -15.86
N VAL A 31 -3.77 1.17 -16.63
CA VAL A 31 -3.54 0.01 -17.51
C VAL A 31 -2.57 0.36 -18.63
N PHE A 32 -2.71 1.53 -19.26
CA PHE A 32 -1.76 1.99 -20.27
C PHE A 32 -0.35 2.18 -19.68
N GLY A 33 -0.26 2.85 -18.54
CA GLY A 33 1.00 3.04 -17.80
C GLY A 33 1.61 1.71 -17.39
N PHE A 34 0.81 0.73 -16.97
CA PHE A 34 1.26 -0.63 -16.67
C PHE A 34 1.86 -1.30 -17.89
N LEU A 35 1.17 -1.31 -19.04
CA LEU A 35 1.67 -1.94 -20.26
C LEU A 35 2.98 -1.32 -20.72
N CYS A 36 3.08 0.02 -20.70
CA CYS A 36 4.31 0.72 -21.01
C CYS A 36 5.42 0.37 -20.02
N PHE A 37 5.17 0.47 -18.71
CA PHE A 37 6.17 0.18 -17.68
C PHE A 37 6.65 -1.27 -17.73
N HIS A 38 5.73 -2.22 -17.87
CA HIS A 38 6.04 -3.64 -17.97
C HIS A 38 6.86 -3.96 -19.24
N SER A 39 6.51 -3.37 -20.38
CA SER A 39 7.27 -3.53 -21.62
C SER A 39 8.70 -3.01 -21.49
N SER A 40 8.89 -1.85 -20.84
CA SER A 40 10.22 -1.30 -20.56
C SER A 40 10.99 -2.18 -19.58
N ILE A 41 10.34 -2.75 -18.57
CA ILE A 41 10.99 -3.64 -17.60
C ILE A 41 11.53 -4.90 -18.28
N ILE A 42 10.75 -5.55 -19.14
CA ILE A 42 11.22 -6.74 -19.84
C ILE A 42 12.48 -6.41 -20.65
N ALA A 43 12.47 -5.26 -21.34
CA ALA A 43 13.59 -4.82 -22.17
C ALA A 43 14.89 -4.52 -21.39
N PHE A 44 14.81 -4.13 -20.11
CA PHE A 44 15.98 -3.77 -19.28
C PHE A 44 16.15 -4.66 -18.04
N SER A 45 15.48 -5.80 -17.99
CA SER A 45 15.39 -6.62 -16.78
C SER A 45 16.73 -7.21 -16.36
N GLU A 46 17.61 -7.54 -17.31
CA GLU A 46 18.95 -8.06 -17.01
C GLU A 46 19.87 -6.98 -16.45
N GLU A 47 19.87 -5.78 -17.04
CA GLU A 47 20.68 -4.65 -16.59
C GLU A 47 20.25 -4.21 -15.19
N LEU A 48 18.93 -4.15 -14.95
CA LEU A 48 18.39 -3.82 -13.64
C LEU A 48 18.69 -4.91 -12.61
N ALA A 49 18.62 -6.19 -12.98
CA ALA A 49 18.98 -7.29 -12.07
C ALA A 49 20.47 -7.25 -11.71
N GLN A 50 21.34 -6.97 -12.68
CA GLN A 50 22.76 -6.80 -12.44
C GLN A 50 23.04 -5.60 -11.53
N MET A 51 22.37 -4.47 -11.74
CA MET A 51 22.59 -3.25 -10.96
C MET A 51 22.04 -3.37 -9.52
N LEU A 52 20.84 -3.94 -9.36
CA LEU A 52 20.13 -3.98 -8.08
C LEU A 52 20.49 -5.18 -7.21
N VAL A 53 20.69 -6.34 -7.85
CA VAL A 53 20.88 -7.64 -7.16
C VAL A 53 22.29 -8.18 -7.35
N GLY A 54 23.04 -7.66 -8.33
CA GLY A 54 24.40 -8.13 -8.64
C GLY A 54 24.45 -9.41 -9.47
N SER A 55 23.30 -9.93 -9.91
CA SER A 55 23.21 -11.18 -10.69
C SER A 55 22.08 -11.09 -11.72
N LYS A 56 22.43 -11.33 -13.00
CA LYS A 56 21.48 -11.44 -14.11
C LYS A 56 20.48 -12.61 -13.97
N ASP A 57 20.86 -13.67 -13.26
CA ASP A 57 20.03 -14.87 -13.08
C ASP A 57 18.75 -14.57 -12.27
N GLN A 58 18.74 -13.46 -11.53
CA GLN A 58 17.58 -12.99 -10.77
C GLN A 58 16.62 -12.11 -11.58
N SER A 59 16.85 -11.94 -12.89
CA SER A 59 16.00 -11.12 -13.78
C SER A 59 14.54 -11.55 -13.76
N VAL A 60 14.26 -12.86 -13.73
CA VAL A 60 12.88 -13.39 -13.64
C VAL A 60 12.21 -12.98 -12.33
N ASN A 61 12.91 -13.10 -11.20
CA ASN A 61 12.38 -12.71 -9.90
C ASN A 61 12.15 -11.20 -9.81
N LEU A 62 13.01 -10.41 -10.44
CA LEU A 62 12.83 -8.96 -10.56
C LEU A 62 11.57 -8.63 -11.40
N GLN A 63 11.38 -9.28 -12.54
CA GLN A 63 10.20 -9.09 -13.39
C GLN A 63 8.91 -9.43 -12.64
N ILE A 64 8.85 -10.56 -11.93
CA ILE A 64 7.69 -10.95 -11.12
C ILE A 64 7.44 -9.92 -10.03
N THR A 65 8.48 -9.48 -9.33
CA THR A 65 8.38 -8.46 -8.26
C THR A 65 7.80 -7.15 -8.78
N LEU A 66 8.28 -6.69 -9.94
CA LEU A 66 7.76 -5.48 -10.57
C LEU A 66 6.30 -5.67 -11.03
N GLY A 67 5.95 -6.86 -11.54
CA GLY A 67 4.57 -7.24 -11.82
C GLY A 67 3.68 -7.13 -10.58
N ILE A 68 4.13 -7.65 -9.43
CA ILE A 68 3.40 -7.55 -8.15
C ILE A 68 3.13 -6.10 -7.80
N ILE A 69 4.14 -5.22 -7.89
CA ILE A 69 3.99 -3.80 -7.56
C ILE A 69 2.88 -3.18 -8.38
N VAL A 70 2.83 -3.44 -9.69
CA VAL A 70 1.80 -2.82 -10.53
C VAL A 70 0.41 -3.37 -10.23
N VAL A 71 0.27 -4.68 -10.05
CA VAL A 71 -1.03 -5.27 -9.72
C VAL A 71 -1.52 -4.81 -8.34
N GLU A 72 -0.62 -4.62 -7.37
CA GLU A 72 -0.96 -4.04 -6.06
C GLU A 72 -1.42 -2.58 -6.20
N ILE A 73 -0.81 -1.77 -7.06
CA ILE A 73 -1.26 -0.39 -7.34
C ILE A 73 -2.70 -0.40 -7.89
N LEU A 74 -2.98 -1.25 -8.88
CA LEU A 74 -4.34 -1.41 -9.43
C LEU A 74 -5.34 -1.88 -8.37
N TYR A 75 -4.89 -2.75 -7.45
CA TYR A 75 -5.70 -3.28 -6.36
C TYR A 75 -6.11 -2.25 -5.32
N VAL A 76 -5.34 -1.18 -5.15
CA VAL A 76 -5.68 -0.10 -4.22
C VAL A 76 -6.97 0.60 -4.61
N LEU A 77 -7.24 0.81 -5.91
CA LEU A 77 -8.35 1.63 -6.37
C LEU A 77 -9.73 1.07 -5.94
N PRO A 78 -10.11 -0.20 -6.19
CA PRO A 78 -11.38 -0.75 -5.71
C PRO A 78 -11.52 -0.75 -4.18
N LEU A 79 -10.43 -0.99 -3.44
CA LEU A 79 -10.45 -0.94 -1.98
C LEU A 79 -10.71 0.47 -1.45
N GLN A 80 -10.12 1.48 -2.09
CA GLN A 80 -10.39 2.87 -1.73
C GLN A 80 -11.87 3.22 -1.94
N VAL A 81 -12.52 2.71 -2.99
CA VAL A 81 -13.98 2.89 -3.17
C VAL A 81 -14.76 2.34 -1.98
N LEU A 82 -14.44 1.11 -1.54
CA LEU A 82 -15.08 0.50 -0.36
C LEU A 82 -14.81 1.30 0.92
N GLN A 83 -13.59 1.83 1.07
CA GLN A 83 -13.20 2.67 2.19
C GLN A 83 -14.02 3.97 2.24
N TYR A 84 -14.21 4.65 1.09
CA TYR A 84 -15.04 5.86 1.01
C TYR A 84 -16.53 5.57 1.22
N GLU A 85 -17.00 4.42 0.75
CA GLU A 85 -18.38 3.95 1.00
C GLU A 85 -18.56 3.43 2.45
N LYS A 86 -17.51 3.45 3.29
CA LYS A 86 -17.48 2.93 4.67
C LYS A 86 -17.90 1.45 4.76
N LYS A 87 -17.65 0.66 3.71
CA LYS A 87 -17.93 -0.77 3.64
C LYS A 87 -16.77 -1.59 4.22
N ALA A 88 -16.56 -1.47 5.53
CA ALA A 88 -15.46 -2.10 6.24
C ALA A 88 -15.42 -3.63 6.06
N PHE A 89 -16.57 -4.31 6.15
CA PHE A 89 -16.63 -5.77 5.99
C PHE A 89 -16.20 -6.22 4.59
N SER A 90 -16.64 -5.54 3.52
CA SER A 90 -16.19 -5.84 2.16
C SER A 90 -14.69 -5.55 2.00
N TYR A 91 -14.19 -4.44 2.55
CA TYR A 91 -12.76 -4.12 2.52
C TYR A 91 -11.93 -5.25 3.16
N LEU A 92 -12.38 -5.73 4.33
CA LEU A 92 -11.73 -6.81 5.05
C LEU A 92 -11.81 -8.13 4.28
N SER A 93 -12.96 -8.47 3.69
CA SER A 93 -13.13 -9.72 2.96
C SER A 93 -12.21 -9.82 1.75
N TYR A 94 -12.02 -8.74 0.98
CA TYR A 94 -11.08 -8.74 -0.15
C TYR A 94 -9.62 -8.90 0.30
N ASN A 95 -9.21 -8.23 1.37
CA ASN A 95 -7.86 -8.40 1.91
C ASN A 95 -7.63 -9.79 2.51
N ALA A 96 -8.62 -10.34 3.20
CA ALA A 96 -8.57 -11.70 3.73
C ALA A 96 -8.51 -12.73 2.59
N LEU A 97 -9.31 -12.55 1.54
CA LEU A 97 -9.28 -13.41 0.35
C LEU A 97 -7.90 -13.35 -0.32
N LYS A 98 -7.32 -12.15 -0.48
CA LYS A 98 -5.97 -11.98 -1.03
C LYS A 98 -4.93 -12.73 -0.21
N LEU A 99 -4.99 -12.57 1.12
CA LEU A 99 -4.09 -13.25 2.05
C LEU A 99 -4.20 -14.78 1.92
N VAL A 100 -5.43 -15.31 1.98
CA VAL A 100 -5.68 -16.76 1.93
C VAL A 100 -5.22 -17.35 0.60
N ILE A 101 -5.56 -16.72 -0.52
CA ILE A 101 -5.14 -17.20 -1.84
C ILE A 101 -3.61 -17.16 -1.96
N SER A 102 -2.97 -16.02 -1.66
CA SER A 102 -1.52 -15.90 -1.72
C SER A 102 -0.81 -16.91 -0.82
N PHE A 103 -1.35 -17.17 0.38
CA PHE A 103 -0.76 -18.13 1.30
C PHE A 103 -0.90 -19.57 0.81
N ALA A 104 -2.10 -19.95 0.34
CA ALA A 104 -2.36 -21.28 -0.20
C ALA A 104 -1.50 -21.55 -1.45
N THR A 105 -1.41 -20.60 -2.38
CA THR A 105 -0.53 -20.75 -3.56
C THR A 105 0.94 -20.74 -3.16
N THR A 106 1.35 -20.00 -2.12
CA THR A 106 2.73 -20.04 -1.63
C THR A 106 3.10 -21.43 -1.16
N ILE A 107 2.24 -22.06 -0.34
CA ILE A 107 2.45 -23.45 0.11
C ILE A 107 2.62 -24.37 -1.09
N TYR A 108 1.72 -24.27 -2.07
CA TYR A 108 1.77 -25.10 -3.27
C TYR A 108 3.07 -24.90 -4.08
N PHE A 109 3.43 -23.66 -4.42
CA PHE A 109 4.61 -23.40 -5.26
C PHE A 109 5.93 -23.64 -4.55
N VAL A 110 6.00 -23.38 -3.24
CA VAL A 110 7.24 -23.50 -2.49
C VAL A 110 7.47 -24.94 -2.02
N ILE A 111 6.43 -25.62 -1.52
CA ILE A 111 6.57 -26.97 -0.92
C ILE A 111 6.35 -28.08 -1.95
N ASN A 112 5.37 -27.95 -2.84
CA ASN A 112 5.06 -29.02 -3.79
C ASN A 112 5.88 -28.94 -5.09
N LEU A 113 6.32 -27.74 -5.47
CA LEU A 113 7.05 -27.49 -6.73
C LEU A 113 8.51 -27.06 -6.52
N ASP A 114 8.97 -26.95 -5.27
CA ASP A 114 10.35 -26.57 -4.89
C ASP A 114 10.89 -25.32 -5.61
N MET A 115 10.02 -24.37 -5.96
CA MET A 115 10.40 -23.17 -6.73
C MET A 115 11.10 -22.08 -5.88
N GLY A 116 11.31 -22.33 -4.59
CA GLY A 116 11.96 -21.40 -3.66
C GLY A 116 11.36 -19.99 -3.69
N ILE A 117 12.22 -18.97 -3.84
CA ILE A 117 11.81 -17.55 -3.87
C ILE A 117 10.90 -17.25 -5.06
N THR A 118 11.17 -17.85 -6.22
CA THR A 118 10.36 -17.68 -7.44
C THR A 118 8.93 -18.16 -7.18
N GLY A 119 8.76 -19.27 -6.47
CA GLY A 119 7.46 -19.80 -6.06
C GLY A 119 6.69 -18.84 -5.17
N PHE A 120 7.34 -18.27 -4.15
CA PHE A 120 6.75 -17.26 -3.27
C PHE A 120 6.30 -16.00 -4.03
N LEU A 121 7.16 -15.46 -4.90
CA LEU A 121 6.82 -14.27 -5.69
C LEU A 121 5.68 -14.54 -6.66
N THR A 122 5.71 -15.68 -7.34
CA THR A 122 4.65 -16.10 -8.27
C THR A 122 3.32 -16.30 -7.56
N ALA A 123 3.33 -16.94 -6.39
CA ALA A 123 2.15 -17.11 -5.54
C ALA A 123 1.53 -15.77 -5.14
N ARG A 124 2.37 -14.80 -4.75
CA ARG A 124 1.93 -13.45 -4.41
C ARG A 124 1.31 -12.74 -5.60
N LEU A 125 1.94 -12.80 -6.77
CA LEU A 125 1.42 -12.21 -8.01
C LEU A 125 0.05 -12.80 -8.37
N ILE A 126 -0.09 -14.12 -8.33
CA ILE A 126 -1.35 -14.82 -8.61
C ILE A 126 -2.44 -14.40 -7.62
N GLY A 127 -2.12 -14.38 -6.32
CA GLY A 127 -3.11 -14.04 -5.30
C GLY A 127 -3.66 -12.62 -5.45
N VAL A 128 -2.79 -11.62 -5.66
CA VAL A 128 -3.27 -10.25 -5.91
C VAL A 128 -4.01 -10.13 -7.24
N SER A 129 -3.55 -10.83 -8.29
CA SER A 129 -4.18 -10.82 -9.63
C SER A 129 -5.60 -11.39 -9.63
N ILE A 130 -5.82 -12.53 -8.95
CA ILE A 130 -7.16 -13.13 -8.84
C ILE A 130 -8.10 -12.17 -8.11
N VAL A 131 -7.68 -11.62 -6.99
CA VAL A 131 -8.53 -10.77 -6.17
C VAL A 131 -8.83 -9.44 -6.85
N ILE A 132 -7.88 -8.85 -7.58
CA ILE A 132 -8.16 -7.61 -8.33
C ILE A 132 -9.16 -7.84 -9.45
N ILE A 133 -9.10 -8.97 -10.17
CA ILE A 133 -10.09 -9.30 -11.19
C ILE A 133 -11.50 -9.35 -10.57
N ILE A 134 -11.64 -10.03 -9.44
CA ILE A 134 -12.90 -10.11 -8.70
C ILE A 134 -13.35 -8.72 -8.23
N ALA A 135 -12.43 -7.91 -7.69
CA ALA A 135 -12.72 -6.59 -7.17
C ALA A 135 -13.14 -5.60 -8.27
N VAL A 136 -12.46 -5.58 -9.42
CA VAL A 136 -12.84 -4.77 -10.58
C VAL A 136 -14.24 -5.15 -11.06
N PHE A 137 -14.51 -6.44 -11.19
CA PHE A 137 -15.80 -6.92 -11.69
C PHE A 137 -16.97 -6.53 -10.78
N HIS A 138 -16.81 -6.64 -9.46
CA HIS A 138 -17.90 -6.37 -8.50
C HIS A 138 -18.02 -4.90 -8.10
N ILE A 139 -16.90 -4.16 -8.07
CA ILE A 139 -16.87 -2.80 -7.52
C ILE A 139 -16.82 -1.77 -8.64
N ILE A 140 -15.94 -1.95 -9.61
CA ILE A 140 -15.63 -0.91 -10.60
C ILE A 140 -16.57 -0.97 -11.80
N ILE A 141 -16.70 -2.13 -12.46
CA ILE A 141 -17.49 -2.26 -13.69
C ILE A 141 -18.93 -1.71 -13.54
N PRO A 142 -19.67 -2.02 -12.45
CA PRO A 142 -21.02 -1.48 -12.25
C PRO A 142 -21.09 0.04 -12.09
N ARG A 143 -19.95 0.69 -11.84
CA ARG A 143 -19.80 2.13 -11.61
C ARG A 143 -19.02 2.81 -12.74
N CYS A 144 -18.77 2.13 -13.85
CA CYS A 144 -17.93 2.62 -14.93
C CYS A 144 -18.76 2.88 -16.19
N THR A 145 -18.52 4.00 -16.84
CA THR A 145 -19.07 4.32 -18.16
C THR A 145 -17.91 4.47 -19.13
N PHE A 146 -18.04 3.92 -20.34
CA PHE A 146 -17.03 4.05 -21.40
C PHE A 146 -16.96 5.50 -21.91
N ALA A 147 -16.32 6.36 -21.14
CA ALA A 147 -16.10 7.76 -21.47
C ALA A 147 -14.79 8.22 -20.85
N PHE A 148 -13.90 8.76 -21.68
CA PHE A 148 -12.61 9.26 -21.24
C PHE A 148 -12.65 10.79 -21.07
N SER A 149 -12.17 11.28 -19.94
CA SER A 149 -12.04 12.70 -19.65
C SER A 149 -10.58 13.05 -19.36
N LYS A 150 -9.95 13.73 -20.33
CA LYS A 150 -8.61 14.28 -20.16
C LYS A 150 -8.52 15.24 -18.96
N TYR A 151 -9.59 15.98 -18.69
CA TYR A 151 -9.66 16.89 -17.54
C TYR A 151 -9.62 16.13 -16.22
N ALA A 152 -10.40 15.05 -16.09
CA ALA A 152 -10.41 14.18 -14.92
C ALA A 152 -9.02 13.57 -14.66
N LEU A 153 -8.40 13.06 -15.72
CA LEU A 153 -7.06 12.48 -15.65
C LEU A 153 -6.02 13.51 -15.23
N MET A 154 -6.01 14.69 -15.85
CA MET A 154 -5.01 15.73 -15.56
C MET A 154 -5.16 16.28 -14.14
N GLN A 155 -6.39 16.42 -13.64
CA GLN A 155 -6.61 16.76 -12.22
C GLN A 155 -6.02 15.70 -11.29
N SER A 156 -6.24 14.43 -11.61
CA SER A 156 -5.74 13.30 -10.82
C SER A 156 -4.22 13.22 -10.85
N LEU A 157 -3.59 13.43 -12.00
CA LEU A 157 -2.13 13.45 -12.15
C LEU A 157 -1.49 14.63 -11.44
N ARG A 158 -2.03 15.84 -11.60
CA ARG A 158 -1.52 17.04 -10.89
C ARG A 158 -1.64 16.88 -9.39
N PHE A 159 -2.66 16.16 -8.92
CA PHE A 159 -2.81 15.81 -7.52
C PHE A 159 -1.82 14.71 -7.07
N GLY A 160 -1.72 13.63 -7.84
CA GLY A 160 -0.89 12.48 -7.49
C GLY A 160 0.61 12.76 -7.56
N PHE A 161 1.05 13.60 -8.49
CA PHE A 161 2.47 13.84 -8.75
C PHE A 161 3.25 14.39 -7.54
N PRO A 162 2.81 15.47 -6.85
CA PRO A 162 3.46 15.92 -5.61
C PRO A 162 3.43 14.86 -4.50
N HIS A 163 2.37 14.05 -4.47
CA HIS A 163 2.22 13.00 -3.46
C HIS A 163 3.24 11.87 -3.68
N VAL A 164 3.42 11.43 -4.92
CA VAL A 164 4.45 10.44 -5.29
C VAL A 164 5.84 10.94 -4.86
N ILE A 165 6.18 12.19 -5.17
CA ILE A 165 7.47 12.79 -4.76
C ILE A 165 7.61 12.78 -3.23
N SER A 166 6.56 13.17 -2.52
CA SER A 166 6.57 13.19 -1.04
C SER A 166 6.78 11.79 -0.46
N THR A 167 6.09 10.78 -1.01
CA THR A 167 6.17 9.39 -0.56
C THR A 167 7.54 8.79 -0.87
N LEU A 168 8.14 9.11 -2.02
CA LEU A 168 9.51 8.72 -2.35
C LEU A 168 10.51 9.34 -1.38
N GLY A 169 10.38 10.63 -1.08
CA GLY A 169 11.23 11.31 -0.09
C GLY A 169 11.14 10.66 1.29
N TYR A 170 9.92 10.37 1.76
CA TYR A 170 9.70 9.65 3.01
C TYR A 170 10.31 8.23 2.98
N THR A 171 10.19 7.53 1.85
CA THR A 171 10.72 6.16 1.70
C THR A 171 12.24 6.17 1.78
N VAL A 172 12.91 7.06 1.04
CA VAL A 172 14.37 7.24 1.09
C VAL A 172 14.81 7.58 2.51
N PHE A 173 14.12 8.52 3.18
CA PHE A 173 14.41 8.84 4.57
C PHE A 173 14.26 7.63 5.50
N SER A 174 13.19 6.83 5.34
CA SER A 174 12.90 5.68 6.20
C SER A 174 13.87 4.51 6.07
N ILE A 175 14.57 4.39 4.94
CA ILE A 175 15.60 3.36 4.72
C ILE A 175 17.01 3.85 5.05
N THR A 176 17.20 5.17 5.17
CA THR A 176 18.51 5.80 5.38
C THR A 176 19.22 5.26 6.62
N ASP A 177 18.51 5.11 7.75
CA ASP A 177 19.09 4.60 9.01
C ASP A 177 19.75 3.22 8.82
N ARG A 178 19.15 2.34 8.01
CA ARG A 178 19.69 0.99 7.75
C ARG A 178 20.86 1.00 6.79
N PHE A 179 20.84 1.87 5.80
CA PHE A 179 22.01 2.09 4.94
C PHE A 179 23.19 2.61 5.75
N MET A 180 22.95 3.56 6.66
CA MET A 180 23.99 4.09 7.54
C MET A 180 24.52 3.02 8.51
N LEU A 181 23.64 2.27 9.18
CA LEU A 181 24.06 1.17 10.07
C LEU A 181 24.82 0.07 9.34
N ASN A 182 24.44 -0.26 8.10
CA ASN A 182 25.18 -1.24 7.31
C ASN A 182 26.62 -0.78 7.00
N TRP A 183 26.87 0.53 6.94
CA TRP A 183 28.19 1.10 6.69
C TRP A 183 29.00 1.39 7.96
N LEU A 184 28.32 1.74 9.06
CA LEU A 184 28.93 2.20 10.31
C LEU A 184 29.07 1.12 11.39
N SER A 185 28.31 0.03 11.28
CA SER A 185 28.12 -0.96 12.34
C SER A 185 28.36 -2.39 11.85
N THR A 186 28.32 -3.34 12.79
CA THR A 186 28.47 -4.77 12.47
C THR A 186 27.16 -5.37 11.92
N PRO A 187 27.22 -6.47 11.15
CA PRO A 187 26.02 -7.18 10.70
C PRO A 187 25.11 -7.63 11.86
N GLU A 188 25.68 -7.90 13.03
CA GLU A 188 24.92 -8.26 14.24
C GLU A 188 24.06 -7.08 14.74
N GLU A 189 24.62 -5.88 14.80
CA GLU A 189 23.89 -4.66 15.18
C GLU A 189 22.81 -4.30 14.15
N LEU A 190 23.12 -4.45 12.86
CA LEU A 190 22.13 -4.28 11.79
C LEU A 190 20.99 -5.30 11.92
N GLY A 191 21.29 -6.54 12.31
CA GLY A 191 20.31 -7.58 12.61
C GLY A 191 19.39 -7.21 13.76
N LYS A 192 19.95 -6.75 14.89
CA LYS A 192 19.19 -6.28 16.07
C LYS A 192 18.29 -5.09 15.72
N TYR A 193 18.82 -4.09 15.00
CA TYR A 193 18.04 -2.95 14.53
C TYR A 193 16.92 -3.39 13.58
N GLY A 194 17.23 -4.27 12.62
CA GLY A 194 16.26 -4.80 11.67
C GLY A 194 15.09 -5.52 12.35
N PHE A 195 15.37 -6.28 13.42
CA PHE A 195 14.34 -6.92 14.23
C PHE A 195 13.46 -5.91 14.96
N GLY A 196 14.07 -4.95 15.67
CA GLY A 196 13.33 -3.88 16.36
C GLY A 196 12.47 -3.05 15.41
N PHE A 197 13.00 -2.75 14.22
CA PHE A 197 12.26 -2.04 13.18
C PHE A 197 11.03 -2.81 12.70
N ARG A 198 11.09 -4.14 12.57
CA ARG A 198 9.93 -4.97 12.18
C ARG A 198 8.82 -4.89 13.23
N ILE A 199 9.17 -4.94 14.52
CA ILE A 199 8.22 -4.77 15.62
C ILE A 199 7.60 -3.37 15.58
N ALA A 200 8.42 -2.33 15.44
CA ALA A 200 7.94 -0.95 15.35
C ALA A 200 6.98 -0.75 14.17
N ASN A 201 7.28 -1.34 13.01
CA ASN A 201 6.40 -1.32 11.85
C ASN A 201 5.06 -2.02 12.10
N PHE A 202 5.06 -3.12 12.84
CA PHE A 202 3.82 -3.82 13.19
C PHE A 202 2.92 -2.93 14.07
N ILE A 203 3.50 -2.25 15.06
CA ILE A 203 2.81 -1.26 15.89
C ILE A 203 2.30 -0.10 15.02
N ASN A 204 3.13 0.41 14.10
CA ASN A 204 2.73 1.47 13.17
C ASN A 204 1.52 1.07 12.33
N LEU A 205 1.51 -0.16 11.80
CA LEU A 205 0.41 -0.68 10.99
C LEU A 205 -0.89 -0.72 11.78
N ILE A 206 -0.89 -1.32 12.97
CA ILE A 206 -2.11 -1.51 13.79
C ILE A 206 -2.67 -0.18 14.31
N PHE A 207 -1.82 0.72 14.78
CA PHE A 207 -2.28 1.91 15.50
C PHE A 207 -2.29 3.16 14.63
N VAL A 208 -1.24 3.40 13.87
CA VAL A 208 -1.12 4.62 13.07
C VAL A 208 -1.90 4.48 11.76
N GLN A 209 -1.67 3.40 11.01
CA GLN A 209 -2.30 3.25 9.70
C GLN A 209 -3.79 2.95 9.79
N THR A 210 -4.22 2.04 10.67
CA THR A 210 -5.66 1.73 10.85
C THR A 210 -6.46 2.97 11.25
N ILE A 211 -5.93 3.78 12.18
CA ILE A 211 -6.58 5.03 12.59
C ILE A 211 -6.54 6.04 11.44
N GLY A 212 -5.42 6.18 10.73
CA GLY A 212 -5.33 7.03 9.54
C GLY A 212 -6.37 6.67 8.47
N MET A 213 -6.56 5.37 8.19
CA MET A 213 -7.54 4.86 7.22
C MET A 213 -9.00 5.13 7.63
N SER A 214 -9.32 5.14 8.93
CA SER A 214 -10.67 5.42 9.43
C SER A 214 -10.95 6.92 9.59
N TYR A 215 -9.96 7.65 10.11
CA TYR A 215 -10.03 9.08 10.36
C TYR A 215 -10.26 9.87 9.08
N PHE A 216 -9.56 9.49 8.03
CA PHE A 216 -9.51 10.26 6.80
C PHE A 216 -10.88 10.42 6.09
N PRO A 217 -11.66 9.35 5.83
CA PRO A 217 -13.03 9.48 5.30
C PRO A 217 -13.98 10.24 6.24
N SER A 218 -13.73 10.20 7.55
CA SER A 218 -14.55 10.89 8.56
C SER A 218 -14.41 12.42 8.44
N ILE A 219 -13.18 12.93 8.29
CA ILE A 219 -12.91 14.37 8.08
C ILE A 219 -13.71 14.89 6.88
N MET A 220 -13.56 14.24 5.72
CA MET A 220 -14.14 14.71 4.45
C MET A 220 -15.67 14.70 4.44
N ASN A 221 -16.28 13.75 5.15
CA ASN A 221 -17.74 13.68 5.23
C ASN A 221 -18.31 14.74 6.19
N ASN A 222 -17.54 15.10 7.23
CA ASN A 222 -17.98 15.96 8.31
C ASN A 222 -17.60 17.44 8.11
N GLU A 223 -16.81 17.81 7.08
CA GLU A 223 -16.42 19.21 6.76
C GLU A 223 -17.59 20.22 6.72
N LYS A 224 -18.84 19.76 6.64
CA LYS A 224 -20.05 20.60 6.64
C LYS A 224 -20.55 21.00 8.03
N GLU A 225 -20.09 20.36 9.10
CA GLU A 225 -20.52 20.68 10.46
C GLU A 225 -19.63 21.79 11.05
N VAL A 226 -20.27 22.91 11.41
CA VAL A 226 -19.64 24.19 11.80
C VAL A 226 -18.83 24.10 13.11
N ASP A 227 -18.82 22.96 13.82
CA ASP A 227 -18.17 22.80 15.13
C ASP A 227 -17.36 21.49 15.30
N ASN A 228 -16.56 21.12 14.29
CA ASN A 228 -15.74 19.90 14.33
C ASN A 228 -14.45 19.99 15.16
N ILE A 229 -14.07 21.17 15.66
CA ILE A 229 -12.83 21.36 16.44
C ILE A 229 -12.81 20.45 17.68
N ARG A 230 -13.98 20.25 18.30
CA ARG A 230 -14.11 19.37 19.48
C ARG A 230 -13.87 17.90 19.14
N TYR A 231 -14.30 17.45 17.97
CA TYR A 231 -14.06 16.07 17.49
C TYR A 231 -12.57 15.84 17.26
N TYR A 232 -11.90 16.76 16.56
CA TYR A 232 -10.44 16.66 16.30
C TYR A 232 -9.63 16.71 17.59
N ARG A 233 -9.98 17.59 18.52
CA ARG A 233 -9.30 17.68 19.83
C ARG A 233 -9.42 16.38 20.60
N LYS A 234 -10.63 15.82 20.73
CA LYS A 234 -10.86 14.55 21.44
C LYS A 234 -10.12 13.40 20.76
N MET A 235 -10.22 13.29 19.44
CA MET A 235 -9.57 12.22 18.68
C MET A 235 -8.05 12.27 18.84
N LEU A 236 -7.43 13.46 18.75
CA LEU A 236 -6.00 13.63 18.99
C LEU A 236 -5.62 13.28 20.44
N THR A 237 -6.37 13.75 21.44
CA THR A 237 -6.08 13.43 22.85
C THR A 237 -6.14 11.92 23.13
N TYR A 238 -7.21 11.24 22.69
CA TYR A 238 -7.32 9.79 22.87
C TYR A 238 -6.26 9.02 22.10
N TYR A 239 -5.93 9.46 20.88
CA TYR A 239 -4.87 8.86 20.07
C TYR A 239 -3.50 8.99 20.73
N SER A 240 -3.13 10.19 21.20
CA SER A 240 -1.87 10.42 21.90
C SER A 240 -1.78 9.63 23.20
N PHE A 241 -2.88 9.55 23.96
CA PHE A 241 -2.93 8.76 25.19
C PHE A 241 -2.77 7.26 24.91
N LEU A 242 -3.50 6.74 23.92
CA LEU A 242 -3.42 5.33 23.51
C LEU A 242 -2.01 4.96 23.09
N ILE A 243 -1.38 5.77 22.23
CA ILE A 243 0.00 5.52 21.77
C ILE A 243 0.99 5.62 22.92
N GLY A 244 0.87 6.63 23.78
CA GLY A 244 1.72 6.76 24.97
C GLY A 244 1.62 5.53 25.87
N PHE A 245 0.40 5.05 26.13
CA PHE A 245 0.15 3.84 26.91
C PHE A 245 0.77 2.59 26.27
N LEU A 246 0.65 2.43 24.95
CA LEU A 246 1.22 1.30 24.23
C LEU A 246 2.75 1.31 24.22
N ILE A 247 3.36 2.49 24.07
CA ILE A 247 4.81 2.65 24.15
C ILE A 247 5.30 2.29 25.55
N LEU A 248 4.63 2.77 26.60
CA LEU A 248 4.96 2.42 27.98
C LEU A 248 4.80 0.92 28.25
N GLY A 249 3.71 0.32 27.77
CA GLY A 249 3.50 -1.13 27.84
C GLY A 249 4.62 -1.89 27.13
N PHE A 250 4.98 -1.48 25.92
CA PHE A 250 6.08 -2.09 25.18
C PHE A 250 7.41 -1.98 25.93
N LEU A 251 7.74 -0.81 26.48
CA LEU A 251 8.97 -0.60 27.25
C LEU A 251 9.03 -1.48 28.51
N PHE A 252 7.90 -1.71 29.16
CA PHE A 252 7.81 -2.60 30.31
C PHE A 252 8.15 -4.05 29.94
N PHE A 253 7.57 -4.55 28.83
CA PHE A 253 7.80 -5.92 28.35
C PHE A 253 9.10 -6.10 27.55
N TYR A 254 9.74 -5.01 27.11
CA TYR A 254 10.94 -5.05 26.29
C TYR A 254 12.08 -5.85 26.93
N SER A 255 12.29 -5.66 28.24
CA SER A 255 13.31 -6.43 28.99
C SER A 255 13.05 -7.93 28.91
N ALA A 256 11.83 -8.39 29.15
CA ALA A 256 11.43 -9.80 29.07
C ALA A 256 11.57 -10.36 27.64
N ILE A 257 11.29 -9.56 26.61
CA ILE A 257 11.45 -9.97 25.21
C ILE A 257 12.93 -10.11 24.84
N CYS A 258 13.79 -9.20 25.30
CA CYS A 258 15.23 -9.25 25.02
C CYS A 258 15.95 -10.39 25.75
N TYR A 259 15.56 -10.71 27.00
CA TYR A 259 16.15 -11.83 27.74
C TYR A 259 15.75 -13.22 27.22
N GLY A 260 14.63 -13.35 26.48
CA GLY A 260 14.20 -14.62 25.88
C GLY A 260 14.79 -14.91 24.50
N LEU A 261 15.51 -13.95 23.90
CA LEU A 261 16.03 -14.00 22.53
C LEU A 261 17.58 -14.01 22.45
N LEU A 262 18.26 -13.85 23.59
CA LEU A 262 19.71 -14.00 23.81
C LEU A 262 19.98 -15.30 24.56
#